data_AF-M3IWA9-F1
#
_entry.id   AF-M3IWA9-F1
#
_cell.length_a   1.000
_cell.length_b   1.000
_cell.length_c   1.000
_cell.angle_alpha   90.00
_cell.angle_beta   90.00
_cell.angle_gamma   90.00
#
_symmetry.space_group_name_H-M   'P 1'
#
loop_
_entity.id
_entity.type
_entity.pdbx_description
1 polymer ?
#
loop_
_entity_poly.entity_id
_entity_poly.type
_entity_poly.pdbx_seq_one_letter_code
_entity_poly.pdbx_strand_id
1 'polypeptide(L)'
;MSNTEKLFNQCLINLLDTKIKYINQYNLYLNTQNYERYTRKLFSSYLPFPMMYNQPLKYYKQAQEQVKLLGLGKSSGGFFNLMTNEQQEEEVAQTEIFNDEISDDEDEDGKVAAISSLHEKQLLKKSKTKQVLQESKNSMRCLILINNYINEIVKLYKERNPDSGKEFGFIFGDNSVPSSSEVLFYAYIYCLTNDVLPDRFIYNYLHQKRGTIVEFIDNVTNDFNDTIDEESIRDPIDDEIPNLINEVKIWANWAISNAAQ
;
A
#
# COMPACT_ATOMS: atom_id res chain seq x y z
N MET A 1 -4.26 -0.28 -32.06
CA MET A 1 -4.29 0.97 -31.28
C MET A 1 -3.63 2.11 -32.04
N SER A 2 -4.36 3.18 -32.26
CA SER A 2 -3.86 4.46 -32.79
C SER A 2 -2.83 5.10 -31.84
N ASN A 3 -1.95 5.97 -32.34
CA ASN A 3 -0.97 6.69 -31.51
C ASN A 3 -1.63 7.53 -30.41
N THR A 4 -2.81 8.09 -30.69
CA THR A 4 -3.59 8.83 -29.69
C THR A 4 -4.06 7.91 -28.56
N GLU A 5 -4.53 6.71 -28.89
CA GLU A 5 -4.98 5.71 -27.90
C GLU A 5 -3.84 5.21 -27.03
N LYS A 6 -2.65 5.01 -27.63
CA LYS A 6 -1.44 4.67 -26.87
C LYS A 6 -1.09 5.76 -25.85
N LEU A 7 -1.17 7.03 -26.26
CA LEU A 7 -0.92 8.16 -25.36
C LEU A 7 -1.96 8.24 -24.23
N PHE A 8 -3.24 8.03 -24.54
CA PHE A 8 -4.30 7.97 -23.53
C PHE A 8 -4.08 6.82 -22.54
N ASN A 9 -3.71 5.64 -23.03
CA ASN A 9 -3.40 4.48 -22.20
C ASN A 9 -2.24 4.79 -21.24
N GLN A 10 -1.15 5.38 -21.74
CA GLN A 10 -0.02 5.80 -20.90
C GLN A 10 -0.41 6.87 -19.86
N CYS A 11 -1.25 7.82 -20.25
CA CYS A 11 -1.76 8.84 -19.33
C CYS A 11 -2.58 8.21 -18.20
N LEU A 12 -3.44 7.24 -18.53
CA LEU A 12 -4.23 6.52 -17.54
C LEU A 12 -3.35 5.68 -16.61
N ILE A 13 -2.32 4.99 -17.13
CA ILE A 13 -1.33 4.28 -16.30
C ILE A 13 -0.69 5.23 -15.29
N ASN A 14 -0.24 6.41 -15.73
CA ASN A 14 0.38 7.38 -14.84
C ASN A 14 -0.60 7.92 -13.78
N LEU A 15 -1.87 8.13 -14.14
CA LEU A 15 -2.90 8.50 -13.18
C LEU A 15 -3.10 7.40 -12.13
N LEU A 16 -3.18 6.14 -12.55
CA LEU A 16 -3.34 5.00 -11.66
C LEU A 16 -2.14 4.85 -10.70
N ASP A 17 -0.91 4.97 -11.22
CA ASP A 17 0.32 4.83 -10.44
C ASP A 17 0.53 5.98 -9.45
N THR A 18 0.03 7.19 -9.75
CA THR A 18 0.18 8.35 -8.85
C THR A 18 -0.99 8.54 -7.89
N LYS A 19 -2.14 7.90 -8.13
CA LYS A 19 -3.37 8.10 -7.33
C LYS A 19 -3.83 6.83 -6.64
N ILE A 20 -4.21 5.81 -7.42
CA ILE A 20 -4.82 4.59 -6.88
C ILE A 20 -3.79 3.70 -6.17
N LYS A 21 -2.54 3.67 -6.66
CA LYS A 21 -1.43 3.00 -5.98
C LYS A 21 -1.23 3.48 -4.55
N TYR A 22 -1.31 4.79 -4.31
CA TYR A 22 -1.11 5.34 -2.97
C TYR A 22 -2.29 4.98 -2.04
N ILE A 23 -3.51 4.84 -2.56
CA ILE A 23 -4.63 4.30 -1.78
C ILE A 23 -4.37 2.83 -1.41
N ASN A 24 -3.86 2.03 -2.35
CA ASN A 24 -3.43 0.66 -2.08
C ASN A 24 -2.34 0.59 -1.01
N GLN A 25 -1.33 1.45 -1.10
CA GLN A 25 -0.26 1.52 -0.11
C GLN A 25 -0.76 1.89 1.28
N TYR A 26 -1.68 2.85 1.36
CA TYR A 26 -2.34 3.16 2.62
C TYR A 26 -3.06 1.93 3.17
N ASN A 27 -3.89 1.27 2.36
CA ASN A 27 -4.71 0.15 2.79
C ASN A 27 -3.90 -1.07 3.21
N LEU A 28 -2.76 -1.35 2.55
CA LEU A 28 -1.93 -2.53 2.82
C LEU A 28 -0.89 -2.29 3.90
N TYR A 29 -0.28 -1.09 3.96
CA TYR A 29 0.85 -0.82 4.85
C TYR A 29 0.50 0.10 6.03
N LEU A 30 -0.31 1.13 5.83
CA LEU A 30 -0.58 2.12 6.89
C LEU A 30 -1.84 1.81 7.70
N ASN A 31 -2.77 1.03 7.16
CA ASN A 31 -3.86 0.45 7.94
C ASN A 31 -3.29 -0.61 8.87
N THR A 32 -3.34 -0.33 10.18
CA THR A 32 -2.75 -1.18 11.21
C THR A 32 -3.34 -2.59 11.24
N GLN A 33 -4.63 -2.75 10.98
CA GLN A 33 -5.27 -4.08 10.94
C GLN A 33 -4.76 -4.91 9.76
N ASN A 34 -4.70 -4.31 8.58
CA ASN A 34 -4.27 -5.00 7.36
C ASN A 34 -2.77 -5.29 7.38
N TYR A 35 -1.95 -4.33 7.82
CA TYR A 35 -0.51 -4.52 7.85
C TYR A 35 -0.09 -5.64 8.82
N GLU A 36 -0.57 -5.61 10.07
CA GLU A 36 -0.13 -6.56 11.09
C GLU A 36 -0.69 -7.97 10.90
N ARG A 37 -1.94 -8.07 10.44
CA ARG A 37 -2.61 -9.38 10.35
C ARG A 37 -2.44 -10.05 8.99
N TYR A 38 -2.13 -9.28 7.94
CA TYR A 38 -2.00 -9.78 6.58
C TYR A 38 -0.65 -9.43 5.94
N THR A 39 -0.41 -8.15 5.60
CA THR A 39 0.69 -7.74 4.72
C THR A 39 2.07 -8.13 5.26
N ARG A 40 2.35 -7.86 6.54
CA ARG A 40 3.65 -8.17 7.16
C ARG A 40 3.93 -9.67 7.16
N LYS A 41 2.92 -10.49 7.43
CA LYS A 41 3.05 -11.95 7.48
C LYS A 41 3.26 -12.54 6.10
N LEU A 42 2.69 -11.92 5.07
CA LEU A 42 2.81 -12.36 3.69
C LEU A 42 4.27 -12.41 3.21
N PHE A 43 5.11 -11.49 3.68
CA PHE A 43 6.56 -11.50 3.37
C PHE A 43 7.28 -12.74 3.88
N SER A 44 6.81 -13.38 4.97
CA SER A 44 7.41 -14.63 5.46
C SER A 44 7.17 -15.81 4.51
N SER A 45 6.14 -15.73 3.67
CA SER A 45 5.84 -16.75 2.65
C SER A 45 6.63 -16.55 1.36
N TYR A 46 7.05 -15.31 1.07
CA TYR A 46 7.73 -14.98 -0.19
C TYR A 46 9.24 -14.79 -0.06
N LEU A 47 9.76 -14.50 1.13
CA LEU A 47 11.18 -14.19 1.33
C LEU A 47 11.83 -15.17 2.32
N PRO A 48 13.08 -15.57 2.05
CA PRO A 48 13.82 -16.41 2.99
C PRO A 48 14.21 -15.64 4.25
N PHE A 49 14.40 -16.37 5.35
CA PHE A 49 15.05 -15.83 6.54
C PHE A 49 16.50 -15.41 6.22
N PRO A 50 16.99 -14.24 6.68
CA PRO A 50 16.34 -13.25 7.56
C PRO A 50 15.66 -12.09 6.82
N MET A 51 15.56 -12.12 5.48
CA MET A 51 15.10 -10.98 4.67
C MET A 51 13.64 -10.59 4.92
N MET A 52 12.83 -11.52 5.44
CA MET A 52 11.40 -11.31 5.72
C MET A 52 11.10 -10.20 6.74
N TYR A 53 12.07 -9.75 7.54
CA TYR A 53 11.84 -8.69 8.54
C TYR A 53 12.11 -7.28 7.99
N ASN A 54 13.19 -7.11 7.22
CA ASN A 54 13.62 -5.79 6.77
C ASN A 54 12.77 -5.28 5.59
N GLN A 55 12.40 -6.17 4.67
CA GLN A 55 11.62 -5.80 3.49
C GLN A 55 10.25 -5.16 3.81
N PRO A 56 9.39 -5.75 4.66
CA PRO A 56 8.11 -5.12 5.00
C PRO A 56 8.29 -3.73 5.64
N LEU A 57 9.33 -3.52 6.44
CA LEU A 57 9.64 -2.21 7.03
C LEU A 57 10.04 -1.18 5.98
N LYS A 58 10.85 -1.57 4.98
CA LYS A 58 11.20 -0.69 3.84
C LYS A 58 9.95 -0.26 3.06
N TYR A 59 9.09 -1.22 2.72
CA TYR A 59 7.83 -0.91 2.01
C TYR A 59 6.89 -0.07 2.85
N TYR A 60 6.83 -0.29 4.17
CA TYR A 60 6.06 0.54 5.09
C TYR A 60 6.56 1.98 5.12
N LYS A 61 7.88 2.21 5.27
CA LYS A 61 8.48 3.56 5.23
C LYS A 61 8.22 4.25 3.90
N GLN A 62 8.39 3.52 2.79
CA GLN A 62 8.10 4.04 1.45
C GLN A 62 6.61 4.41 1.28
N ALA A 63 5.68 3.58 1.75
CA ALA A 63 4.25 3.87 1.73
C ALA A 63 3.93 5.12 2.58
N GLN A 64 4.57 5.26 3.75
CA GLN A 64 4.39 6.44 4.61
C GLN A 64 4.79 7.73 3.89
N GLU A 65 5.84 7.73 3.08
CA GLU A 65 6.25 8.87 2.28
C GLU A 65 5.29 9.16 1.13
N GLN A 66 4.92 8.12 0.37
CA GLN A 66 4.08 8.28 -0.82
C GLN A 66 2.64 8.71 -0.47
N VAL A 67 2.11 8.18 0.62
CA VAL A 67 0.75 8.50 1.08
C VAL A 67 0.64 9.91 1.67
N LYS A 68 1.75 10.53 2.10
CA LYS A 68 1.78 11.97 2.47
C LYS A 68 1.37 12.85 1.30
N LEU A 69 1.67 12.46 0.05
CA LEU A 69 1.29 13.22 -1.14
C LEU A 69 -0.24 13.32 -1.32
N LEU A 70 -0.99 12.36 -0.79
CA LEU A 70 -2.46 12.38 -0.77
C LEU A 70 -3.06 13.02 0.49
N GLY A 71 -2.22 13.52 1.42
CA GLY A 71 -2.70 14.06 2.70
C GLY A 71 -3.34 13.01 3.61
N LEU A 72 -3.05 11.73 3.37
CA LEU A 72 -3.50 10.58 4.14
C LEU A 72 -2.49 10.17 5.23
N GLY A 73 -1.30 10.77 5.23
CA GLY A 73 -0.29 10.60 6.29
C GLY A 73 -0.60 11.42 7.55
N LYS A 74 0.18 11.22 8.61
CA LYS A 74 0.18 12.11 9.78
C LYS A 74 0.57 13.51 9.29
N SER A 75 -0.36 14.48 9.37
CA SER A 75 -0.02 15.87 9.09
C SER A 75 0.96 16.31 10.16
N SER A 76 2.18 16.70 9.76
CA SER A 76 3.15 17.39 10.62
C SER A 76 2.70 18.82 10.93
N GLY A 77 1.43 19.00 11.31
CA GLY A 77 0.86 20.26 11.77
C GLY A 77 1.30 20.53 13.20
N GLY A 78 2.60 20.63 13.41
CA GLY A 78 3.23 20.95 14.67
C GLY A 78 4.56 21.63 14.40
N PHE A 79 4.59 22.95 14.58
CA PHE A 79 5.80 23.80 14.59
C PHE A 79 6.90 23.31 15.55
N PHE A 80 6.64 22.29 16.37
CA PHE A 80 7.58 21.70 17.31
C PHE A 80 8.56 20.67 16.70
N ASN A 81 8.25 20.07 15.54
CA ASN A 81 9.17 19.07 14.94
C ASN A 81 10.42 19.67 14.26
N LEU A 82 10.49 21.01 14.14
CA LEU A 82 11.66 21.69 13.57
C LEU A 82 12.63 22.22 14.65
N MET A 83 12.21 22.23 15.93
CA MET A 83 13.02 22.74 17.04
C MET A 83 13.85 21.65 17.73
N THR A 84 13.57 20.37 17.49
CA THR A 84 14.34 19.24 18.02
C THR A 84 15.28 18.71 16.93
N ASN A 85 16.30 19.50 16.61
CA ASN A 85 17.50 18.98 15.95
C ASN A 85 18.28 18.16 16.99
N GLU A 86 17.94 16.90 17.14
CA GLU A 86 18.77 15.77 17.60
C GLU A 86 17.81 14.61 17.87
N GLN A 87 18.06 13.48 17.20
CA GLN A 87 17.25 12.23 17.22
C GLN A 87 15.96 12.29 16.39
N GLN A 88 16.10 11.91 15.12
CA GLN A 88 15.00 11.31 14.38
C GLN A 88 14.54 10.08 15.17
N GLU A 89 13.45 10.19 15.93
CA GLU A 89 12.69 9.01 16.33
C GLU A 89 12.25 8.33 15.03
N GLU A 90 12.96 7.27 14.62
CA GLU A 90 12.44 6.31 13.67
C GLU A 90 11.13 5.78 14.27
N GLU A 91 9.98 6.26 13.77
CA GLU A 91 8.69 5.67 14.10
C GLU A 91 8.68 4.25 13.50
N VAL A 92 9.24 3.31 14.27
CA VAL A 92 9.07 1.89 14.06
C VAL A 92 7.57 1.60 14.09
N ALA A 93 7.10 0.69 13.23
CA ALA A 93 5.74 0.16 13.36
C ALA A 93 5.51 -0.19 14.85
N GLN A 94 4.34 0.16 15.39
CA GLN A 94 4.03 0.06 16.83
C GLN A 94 3.95 -1.40 17.36
N THR A 95 4.81 -2.29 16.88
CA THR A 95 5.02 -3.64 17.36
C THR A 95 6.33 -3.81 18.13
N GLU A 96 7.24 -2.84 18.08
CA GLU A 96 8.53 -2.93 18.79
C GLU A 96 8.56 -2.23 20.16
N ILE A 97 7.41 -1.85 20.75
CA ILE A 97 7.36 -1.19 22.08
C ILE A 97 6.73 -2.08 23.17
N PHE A 98 6.52 -3.38 22.95
CA PHE A 98 5.94 -4.24 23.99
C PHE A 98 6.68 -5.55 24.26
N ASN A 99 7.97 -5.63 23.94
CA ASN A 99 8.81 -6.69 24.48
C ASN A 99 10.24 -6.19 24.70
N ASP A 100 10.67 -6.29 25.96
CA ASP A 100 12.02 -6.07 26.51
C ASP A 100 12.42 -4.57 26.60
N GLU A 101 12.81 -3.94 27.71
CA GLU A 101 13.24 -4.27 29.08
C GLU A 101 13.27 -2.87 29.76
N ILE A 102 12.80 -2.59 30.98
CA ILE A 102 13.34 -3.05 32.27
C ILE A 102 14.80 -3.49 32.12
N SER A 103 15.64 -2.61 31.57
CA SER A 103 17.06 -2.65 31.86
C SER A 103 17.26 -1.75 33.06
N ASP A 104 17.56 -2.37 34.19
CA ASP A 104 18.14 -1.75 35.38
C ASP A 104 19.47 -1.08 34.98
N ASP A 105 19.40 0.10 34.37
CA ASP A 105 20.54 1.02 34.32
C ASP A 105 20.29 2.11 35.36
N GLU A 106 21.02 1.92 36.46
CA GLU A 106 21.22 2.87 37.53
C GLU A 106 21.78 4.20 36.99
N ASP A 107 21.20 5.26 37.53
CA ASP A 107 21.83 6.55 37.85
C ASP A 107 21.88 7.71 36.82
N GLU A 108 21.17 8.76 37.28
CA GLU A 108 21.44 10.19 37.23
C GLU A 108 20.66 11.10 36.25
N ASP A 109 19.94 12.02 36.92
CA ASP A 109 19.43 13.31 36.46
C ASP A 109 18.21 13.39 35.54
N GLY A 110 17.08 12.99 36.12
CA GLY A 110 15.79 13.59 35.78
C GLY A 110 14.69 13.06 36.67
N LYS A 111 14.30 13.79 37.72
CA LYS A 111 13.08 13.52 38.51
C LYS A 111 11.84 13.68 37.62
N VAL A 112 11.58 12.72 36.74
CA VAL A 112 10.26 12.51 36.17
C VAL A 112 9.49 11.81 37.27
N ALA A 113 8.70 12.58 38.01
CA ALA A 113 7.86 12.09 39.10
C ALA A 113 7.20 10.78 38.66
N ALA A 114 7.43 9.71 39.42
CA ALA A 114 6.87 8.39 39.18
C ALA A 114 5.38 8.54 38.88
N ILE A 115 5.05 8.42 37.59
CA ILE A 115 3.71 8.70 37.10
C ILE A 115 2.84 7.61 37.71
N SER A 116 1.79 7.99 38.44
CA SER A 116 0.86 7.00 38.99
C SER A 116 0.43 6.04 37.89
N SER A 117 0.48 4.73 38.13
CA SER A 117 0.06 3.70 37.17
C SER A 117 -1.36 3.93 36.62
N LEU A 118 -2.21 4.66 37.37
CA LEU A 118 -3.52 5.12 36.90
C LEU A 118 -3.41 6.19 35.81
N HIS A 119 -2.51 7.16 35.98
CA HIS A 119 -2.26 8.21 35.00
C HIS A 119 -1.60 7.66 33.74
N GLU A 120 -0.66 6.71 33.87
CA GLU A 120 -0.07 5.99 32.74
C GLU A 120 -1.14 5.25 31.93
N LYS A 121 -2.00 4.46 32.59
CA LYS A 121 -3.15 3.80 31.95
C LYS A 121 -4.07 4.80 31.26
N GLN A 122 -4.27 5.98 31.83
CA GLN A 122 -5.11 7.02 31.23
C GLN A 122 -4.44 7.65 29.99
N LEU A 123 -3.13 7.88 30.02
CA LEU A 123 -2.35 8.38 28.88
C LEU A 123 -2.38 7.37 27.73
N LEU A 124 -2.16 6.08 28.01
CA LEU A 124 -2.23 5.01 27.01
C LEU A 124 -3.61 4.93 26.36
N LYS A 125 -4.69 5.02 27.15
CA LYS A 125 -6.07 5.05 26.61
C LYS A 125 -6.30 6.26 25.70
N LYS A 126 -5.83 7.44 26.10
CA LYS A 126 -5.94 8.66 25.28
C LYS A 126 -5.17 8.52 23.96
N SER A 127 -3.95 7.98 24.01
CA SER A 127 -3.11 7.75 22.83
C SER A 127 -3.77 6.78 21.84
N LYS A 128 -4.23 5.61 22.32
CA LYS A 128 -4.95 4.62 21.50
C LYS A 128 -6.21 5.20 20.87
N THR A 129 -6.98 5.98 21.63
CA THR A 129 -8.20 6.62 21.11
C THR A 129 -7.87 7.64 20.01
N LYS A 130 -6.81 8.43 20.18
CA LYS A 130 -6.35 9.40 19.16
C LYS A 130 -5.93 8.70 17.87
N GLN A 131 -5.22 7.58 17.98
CA GLN A 131 -4.79 6.79 16.83
C GLN A 131 -5.98 6.21 16.06
N VAL A 132 -6.93 5.58 16.75
CA VAL A 132 -8.15 5.04 16.13
C VAL A 132 -8.96 6.14 15.43
N LEU A 133 -9.05 7.32 16.04
CA LEU A 133 -9.72 8.47 15.43
C LEU A 133 -9.01 8.96 14.17
N GLN A 134 -7.67 8.99 14.21
CA GLN A 134 -6.85 9.38 13.06
C GLN A 134 -6.96 8.38 11.91
N GLU A 135 -6.91 7.09 12.20
CA GLU A 135 -7.14 6.03 11.22
C GLU A 135 -8.54 6.17 10.62
N SER A 136 -9.58 6.32 11.43
CA SER A 136 -10.96 6.52 10.96
C SER A 136 -11.09 7.72 10.01
N LYS A 137 -10.43 8.85 10.34
CA LYS A 137 -10.39 10.05 9.49
C LYS A 137 -9.70 9.77 8.16
N ASN A 138 -8.59 9.04 8.19
CA ASN A 138 -7.83 8.70 6.99
C ASN A 138 -8.58 7.67 6.13
N SER A 139 -9.24 6.68 6.72
CA SER A 139 -10.12 5.75 6.03
C SER A 139 -11.26 6.48 5.32
N MET A 140 -11.93 7.44 5.98
CA MET A 140 -12.96 8.26 5.32
C MET A 140 -12.41 9.05 4.13
N ARG A 141 -11.23 9.64 4.27
CA ARG A 141 -10.56 10.34 3.16
C ARG A 141 -10.24 9.39 2.01
N CYS A 142 -9.76 8.19 2.30
CA CYS A 142 -9.52 7.15 1.30
C CYS A 142 -10.79 6.80 0.53
N LEU A 143 -11.93 6.65 1.23
CA LEU A 143 -13.22 6.36 0.60
C LEU A 143 -13.68 7.49 -0.33
N ILE A 144 -13.45 8.75 0.06
CA ILE A 144 -13.76 9.90 -0.81
C ILE A 144 -12.86 9.90 -2.05
N LEU A 145 -11.55 9.69 -1.87
CA LEU A 145 -10.58 9.70 -2.96
C LEU A 145 -10.84 8.57 -3.96
N ILE A 146 -11.04 7.33 -3.48
CA ILE A 146 -11.31 6.19 -4.36
C ILE A 146 -12.61 6.41 -5.14
N ASN A 147 -13.65 6.95 -4.50
CA ASN A 147 -14.89 7.27 -5.18
C ASN A 147 -14.70 8.32 -6.28
N ASN A 148 -13.89 9.35 -6.03
CA ASN A 148 -13.61 10.38 -7.04
C ASN A 148 -12.84 9.78 -8.22
N TYR A 149 -11.81 8.97 -7.99
CA TYR A 149 -11.03 8.37 -9.07
C TYR A 149 -11.84 7.35 -9.89
N ILE A 150 -12.65 6.50 -9.25
CA ILE A 150 -13.52 5.58 -10.01
C ILE A 150 -14.59 6.38 -10.78
N ASN A 151 -15.09 7.51 -10.25
CA ASN A 151 -16.00 8.38 -11.01
C ASN A 151 -15.35 8.93 -12.27
N GLU A 152 -14.09 9.36 -12.20
CA GLU A 152 -13.34 9.83 -13.37
C GLU A 152 -13.20 8.72 -14.41
N ILE A 153 -12.84 7.51 -13.99
CA ILE A 153 -12.69 6.36 -14.91
C ILE A 153 -14.04 5.96 -15.54
N VAL A 154 -15.13 5.93 -14.76
CA VAL A 154 -16.47 5.65 -15.29
C VAL A 154 -16.92 6.73 -16.27
N LYS A 155 -16.60 8.00 -15.99
CA LYS A 155 -16.88 9.09 -16.91
C LYS A 155 -16.11 8.92 -18.22
N LEU A 156 -14.82 8.58 -18.16
CA LEU A 156 -14.00 8.28 -19.34
C LEU A 156 -14.57 7.10 -20.15
N TYR A 157 -15.05 6.04 -19.48
CA TYR A 157 -15.71 4.92 -20.14
C TYR A 157 -16.95 5.39 -20.93
N LYS A 158 -17.83 6.19 -20.30
CA LYS A 158 -19.06 6.69 -20.94
C LYS A 158 -18.79 7.63 -22.11
N GLU A 159 -17.76 8.46 -22.02
CA GLU A 159 -17.36 9.37 -23.11
C GLU A 159 -16.83 8.60 -24.33
N ARG A 160 -16.15 7.47 -24.10
CA ARG A 160 -15.61 6.62 -25.17
C ARG A 160 -16.61 5.63 -25.74
N ASN A 161 -17.53 5.13 -24.93
CA ASN A 161 -18.50 4.11 -25.28
C ASN A 161 -19.95 4.62 -25.07
N PRO A 162 -20.39 5.66 -25.80
CA PRO A 162 -21.72 6.26 -25.61
C PRO A 162 -22.86 5.28 -25.89
N ASP A 163 -22.65 4.32 -26.81
CA ASP A 163 -23.69 3.41 -27.29
C ASP A 163 -23.79 2.08 -26.51
N SER A 164 -22.90 1.85 -25.54
CA SER A 164 -22.80 0.57 -24.81
C SER A 164 -24.01 0.28 -23.91
N GLY A 165 -24.67 1.32 -23.39
CA GLY A 165 -25.78 1.21 -22.43
C GLY A 165 -25.39 0.59 -21.07
N LYS A 166 -24.15 0.08 -20.92
CA LYS A 166 -23.60 -0.47 -19.68
C LYS A 166 -23.03 0.64 -18.78
N GLU A 167 -23.00 0.38 -17.48
CA GLU A 167 -22.39 1.30 -16.50
C GLU A 167 -20.87 1.32 -16.61
N PHE A 168 -20.26 0.16 -16.88
CA PHE A 168 -18.81 -0.02 -16.96
C PHE A 168 -18.43 -1.22 -17.85
N GLY A 169 -17.20 -1.22 -18.34
CA GLY A 169 -16.64 -2.27 -19.18
C GLY A 169 -15.24 -1.91 -19.67
N PHE A 170 -14.77 -2.58 -20.72
CA PHE A 170 -13.51 -2.22 -21.37
C PHE A 170 -13.65 -0.85 -22.08
N ILE A 171 -12.85 0.11 -21.63
CA ILE A 171 -12.59 1.44 -22.16
C ILE A 171 -11.85 1.37 -23.50
N PHE A 172 -10.89 0.46 -23.64
CA PHE A 172 -10.05 0.36 -24.84
C PHE A 172 -10.32 -0.96 -25.61
N GLY A 173 -10.73 -0.85 -26.87
CA GLY A 173 -10.86 -1.98 -27.81
C GLY A 173 -12.30 -2.48 -28.05
N ASP A 174 -12.45 -3.51 -28.88
CA ASP A 174 -13.73 -4.10 -29.29
C ASP A 174 -14.37 -5.00 -28.21
N ASN A 175 -14.32 -4.56 -26.94
CA ASN A 175 -14.89 -5.24 -25.77
C ASN A 175 -14.38 -6.68 -25.49
N SER A 176 -13.26 -7.10 -26.07
CA SER A 176 -12.79 -8.49 -25.97
C SER A 176 -11.49 -8.68 -25.19
N VAL A 177 -10.62 -7.65 -25.13
CA VAL A 177 -9.32 -7.74 -24.46
C VAL A 177 -9.04 -6.42 -23.75
N PRO A 178 -8.69 -6.42 -22.45
CA PRO A 178 -8.31 -5.21 -21.76
C PRO A 178 -6.92 -4.73 -22.17
N SER A 179 -6.78 -3.42 -22.18
CA SER A 179 -5.55 -2.67 -22.27
C SER A 179 -4.76 -2.73 -20.97
N SER A 180 -3.45 -2.45 -21.06
CA SER A 180 -2.54 -2.46 -19.91
C SER A 180 -2.98 -1.55 -18.75
N SER A 181 -3.57 -0.38 -19.03
CA SER A 181 -4.13 0.49 -17.98
C SER A 181 -5.33 -0.13 -17.27
N GLU A 182 -6.16 -0.87 -17.99
CA GLU A 182 -7.35 -1.51 -17.45
C GLU A 182 -6.97 -2.69 -16.58
N VAL A 183 -6.03 -3.52 -17.04
CA VAL A 183 -5.45 -4.60 -16.23
C VAL A 183 -4.86 -4.04 -14.94
N LEU A 184 -4.11 -2.94 -15.01
CA LEU A 184 -3.54 -2.29 -13.82
C LEU A 184 -4.62 -1.75 -12.88
N PHE A 185 -5.68 -1.14 -13.43
CA PHE A 185 -6.80 -0.65 -12.65
C PHE A 185 -7.53 -1.80 -11.95
N TYR A 186 -7.84 -2.88 -12.66
CA TYR A 186 -8.50 -4.07 -12.14
C TYR A 186 -7.67 -4.71 -11.04
N ALA A 187 -6.36 -4.87 -11.24
CA ALA A 187 -5.44 -5.38 -10.22
C ALA A 187 -5.46 -4.50 -8.95
N TYR A 188 -5.46 -3.17 -9.11
CA TYR A 188 -5.54 -2.27 -7.97
C TYR A 188 -6.87 -2.35 -7.23
N ILE A 189 -8.01 -2.48 -7.92
CA ILE A 189 -9.30 -2.64 -7.27
C ILE A 189 -9.39 -3.99 -6.59
N TYR A 190 -8.98 -5.07 -7.27
CA TYR A 190 -8.93 -6.43 -6.72
C TYR A 190 -8.12 -6.50 -5.42
N CYS A 191 -6.95 -5.85 -5.38
CA CYS A 191 -6.16 -5.73 -4.15
C CYS A 191 -6.88 -4.99 -3.02
N LEU A 192 -7.72 -3.99 -3.32
CA LEU A 192 -8.51 -3.24 -2.33
C LEU A 192 -9.76 -4.00 -1.87
N THR A 193 -10.28 -4.91 -2.70
CA THR A 193 -11.52 -5.66 -2.44
C THR A 193 -11.29 -7.09 -1.95
N ASN A 194 -10.04 -7.54 -1.93
CA ASN A 194 -9.61 -8.87 -1.53
C ASN A 194 -10.28 -9.32 -0.20
N ASP A 195 -10.79 -10.54 -0.20
CA ASP A 195 -11.56 -11.15 0.88
C ASP A 195 -10.71 -11.56 2.08
N VAL A 196 -9.42 -11.82 1.87
CA VAL A 196 -8.45 -12.18 2.91
C VAL A 196 -8.04 -10.97 3.77
N LEU A 197 -8.34 -9.75 3.33
CA LEU A 197 -8.00 -8.55 4.10
C LEU A 197 -8.77 -8.46 5.43
N PRO A 198 -8.09 -8.23 6.57
CA PRO A 198 -8.72 -8.10 7.89
C PRO A 198 -9.72 -6.94 8.01
N ASP A 199 -9.33 -5.76 7.52
CA ASP A 199 -10.17 -4.56 7.46
C ASP A 199 -10.61 -4.30 6.02
N ARG A 200 -11.91 -4.52 5.79
CA ARG A 200 -12.56 -4.49 4.47
C ARG A 200 -13.41 -3.23 4.27
N PHE A 201 -13.06 -2.10 4.90
CA PHE A 201 -13.84 -0.87 4.79
C PHE A 201 -14.02 -0.38 3.35
N ILE A 202 -13.01 -0.55 2.48
CA ILE A 202 -13.07 -0.16 1.06
C ILE A 202 -13.99 -1.09 0.28
N TYR A 203 -13.87 -2.40 0.47
CA TYR A 203 -14.78 -3.38 -0.12
C TYR A 203 -16.24 -3.09 0.24
N ASN A 204 -16.53 -2.91 1.53
CA ASN A 204 -17.89 -2.64 2.01
C ASN A 204 -18.48 -1.38 1.35
N TYR A 205 -17.67 -0.34 1.21
CA TYR A 205 -18.08 0.90 0.55
C TYR A 205 -18.31 0.72 -0.95
N LEU A 206 -17.38 0.08 -1.67
CA LEU A 206 -17.47 -0.13 -3.11
C LEU A 206 -18.62 -1.07 -3.46
N HIS A 207 -18.81 -2.15 -2.71
CA HIS A 207 -19.93 -3.07 -2.93
C HIS A 207 -21.28 -2.35 -2.76
N GLN A 208 -21.41 -1.48 -1.76
CA GLN A 208 -22.65 -0.73 -1.53
C GLN A 208 -22.92 0.35 -2.58
N LYS A 209 -21.88 1.02 -3.10
CA LYS A 209 -22.04 2.16 -4.02
C LYS A 209 -21.92 1.79 -5.50
N ARG A 210 -21.16 0.74 -5.82
CA ARG A 210 -20.71 0.38 -7.17
C ARG A 210 -20.53 -1.14 -7.33
N GLY A 211 -21.49 -1.92 -6.82
CA GLY A 211 -21.43 -3.39 -6.88
C GLY A 211 -21.16 -3.92 -8.29
N THR A 212 -21.81 -3.33 -9.31
CA THR A 212 -21.64 -3.67 -10.72
C THR A 212 -20.21 -3.62 -11.22
N ILE A 213 -19.42 -2.62 -10.77
CA ILE A 213 -18.03 -2.45 -11.18
C ILE A 213 -17.15 -3.49 -10.49
N VAL A 214 -17.39 -3.74 -9.20
CA VAL A 214 -16.64 -4.77 -8.45
C VAL A 214 -16.91 -6.15 -9.04
N GLU A 215 -18.17 -6.49 -9.28
CA GLU A 215 -18.55 -7.76 -9.93
C GLU A 215 -17.94 -7.91 -11.33
N PHE A 216 -17.94 -6.84 -12.13
CA PHE A 216 -17.30 -6.87 -13.45
C PHE A 216 -15.80 -7.18 -13.33
N ILE A 217 -15.10 -6.51 -12.41
CA ILE A 217 -13.66 -6.71 -12.20
C ILE A 217 -13.38 -8.12 -11.69
N ASP A 218 -14.15 -8.61 -10.72
CA ASP A 218 -13.98 -9.96 -10.17
C ASP A 218 -14.19 -11.03 -11.26
N ASN A 219 -15.21 -10.89 -12.10
CA ASN A 219 -15.45 -11.80 -13.22
C ASN A 219 -14.28 -11.80 -14.21
N VAL A 220 -13.83 -10.62 -14.64
CA VAL A 220 -12.70 -10.48 -15.57
C VAL A 220 -11.41 -11.05 -14.96
N THR A 221 -11.16 -10.84 -13.67
CA THR A 221 -10.00 -11.41 -12.98
C THR A 221 -10.07 -12.93 -12.88
N ASN A 222 -11.26 -13.50 -12.63
CA ASN A 222 -11.45 -14.95 -12.63
C ASN A 222 -11.23 -15.56 -14.02
N ASP A 223 -11.77 -14.93 -15.07
CA ASP A 223 -11.54 -15.36 -16.45
C ASP A 223 -10.03 -15.38 -16.79
N PHE A 224 -9.26 -14.41 -16.27
CA PHE A 224 -7.81 -14.41 -16.42
C PHE A 224 -7.13 -15.53 -15.66
N ASN A 225 -7.52 -15.76 -14.41
CA ASN A 225 -6.94 -16.84 -13.60
C ASN A 225 -7.19 -18.21 -14.24
N ASP A 226 -8.37 -18.43 -14.82
CA ASP A 226 -8.72 -19.67 -15.53
C ASP A 226 -7.91 -19.86 -16.83
N THR A 227 -7.36 -18.78 -17.39
CA THR A 227 -6.54 -18.81 -18.62
C THR A 227 -5.05 -19.07 -18.32
N ILE A 228 -4.61 -18.97 -17.06
CA ILE A 228 -3.21 -19.17 -16.71
C ILE A 228 -2.87 -20.66 -16.77
N ASP A 229 -1.93 -21.00 -17.64
CA ASP A 229 -1.33 -22.32 -17.71
C ASP A 229 -0.26 -22.47 -16.62
N GLU A 230 -0.57 -23.20 -15.54
CA GLU A 230 0.35 -23.42 -14.43
C GLU A 230 1.65 -24.10 -14.87
N GLU A 231 1.63 -24.89 -15.96
CA GLU A 231 2.84 -25.55 -16.48
C GLU A 231 3.83 -24.55 -17.09
N SER A 232 3.37 -23.36 -17.47
CA SER A 232 4.24 -22.29 -17.98
C SER A 232 5.00 -21.54 -16.87
N ILE A 233 4.62 -21.75 -15.61
CA ILE A 233 5.23 -21.08 -14.45
C ILE A 233 6.40 -21.93 -13.96
N ARG A 234 7.62 -21.37 -14.00
CA ARG A 234 8.83 -22.02 -13.50
C ARG A 234 9.25 -21.47 -12.15
N ASP A 235 9.96 -22.30 -11.39
CA ASP A 235 10.66 -21.87 -10.19
C ASP A 235 11.83 -20.91 -10.51
N PRO A 236 12.19 -20.03 -9.55
CA PRO A 236 13.33 -19.14 -9.68
C PRO A 236 14.66 -19.92 -9.68
N ILE A 237 15.62 -19.47 -10.49
CA ILE A 237 16.92 -20.15 -10.70
C ILE A 237 18.06 -19.27 -10.17
N ASP A 238 18.92 -19.84 -9.33
CA ASP A 238 20.23 -19.32 -8.88
C ASP A 238 20.32 -17.79 -8.63
N ASP A 239 20.70 -17.03 -9.66
CA ASP A 239 20.88 -15.57 -9.60
C ASP A 239 19.57 -14.81 -9.31
N GLU A 240 18.41 -15.45 -9.49
CA GLU A 240 17.08 -14.92 -9.18
C GLU A 240 16.73 -15.07 -7.69
N ILE A 241 17.44 -15.96 -6.98
CA ILE A 241 17.19 -16.20 -5.56
C ILE A 241 17.93 -15.14 -4.73
N PRO A 242 17.24 -14.45 -3.82
CA PRO A 242 17.90 -13.44 -2.99
C PRO A 242 18.86 -14.13 -2.00
N ASN A 243 20.17 -14.02 -2.26
CA ASN A 243 21.24 -14.57 -1.43
C ASN A 243 22.43 -13.60 -1.32
N LEU A 244 23.31 -13.84 -0.36
CA LEU A 244 24.46 -12.96 -0.08
C LEU A 244 25.42 -12.86 -1.28
N ILE A 245 25.59 -13.96 -2.04
CA ILE A 245 26.47 -13.98 -3.22
C ILE A 245 25.94 -13.03 -4.28
N ASN A 246 24.64 -13.05 -4.53
CA ASN A 246 23.97 -12.18 -5.51
C ASN A 246 24.04 -10.71 -5.07
N GLU A 247 23.88 -10.43 -3.78
CA GLU A 247 24.08 -9.09 -3.25
C GLU A 247 25.52 -8.59 -3.45
N VAL A 248 26.53 -9.39 -3.11
CA VAL A 248 27.95 -9.04 -3.33
C VAL A 248 28.24 -8.85 -4.82
N LYS A 249 27.72 -9.71 -5.70
CA LYS A 249 27.85 -9.56 -7.16
C LYS A 249 27.26 -8.23 -7.64
N ILE A 250 26.08 -7.84 -7.16
CA ILE A 250 25.43 -6.57 -7.52
C ILE A 250 26.31 -5.39 -7.10
N TRP A 251 26.80 -5.38 -5.87
CA TRP A 251 27.67 -4.32 -5.36
C TRP A 251 29.02 -4.25 -6.08
N ALA A 252 29.63 -5.40 -6.36
CA ALA A 252 30.88 -5.48 -7.12
C ALA A 252 30.70 -4.94 -8.54
N ASN A 253 29.63 -5.33 -9.23
CA ASN A 253 29.30 -4.83 -10.56
C ASN A 253 29.04 -3.32 -10.55
N TRP A 254 28.29 -2.82 -9.57
CA TRP A 254 28.03 -1.39 -9.40
C TRP A 254 29.34 -0.59 -9.18
N ALA A 255 30.23 -1.09 -8.31
CA ALA A 255 31.52 -0.47 -8.04
C ALA A 255 32.43 -0.44 -9.29
N ILE A 256 32.45 -1.53 -10.06
CA ILE A 256 33.22 -1.60 -11.31
C ILE A 256 32.65 -0.62 -12.36
N SER A 257 31.32 -0.54 -12.50
CA SER A 257 30.69 0.39 -13.45
C SER A 257 30.93 1.86 -13.11
N ASN A 258 31.03 2.20 -11.82
CA ASN A 258 31.31 3.57 -11.38
C ASN A 258 32.81 3.91 -11.40
N ALA A 259 33.69 2.92 -11.29
CA ALA A 259 35.14 3.13 -11.44
C ALA A 259 35.58 3.28 -12.91
N ALA A 260 34.70 2.93 -13.87
CA ALA A 260 34.95 3.04 -15.31
C ALA A 260 34.37 4.33 -15.94
N GLN A 261 33.72 5.20 -15.14
CA GLN A 261 33.28 6.55 -15.50
C GLN A 261 34.25 7.60 -14.97
#